data_AF-A0A1Q7GDE9-F1
#
_entry.id   AF-A0A1Q7GDE9-F1
#
_cell.length_a   1.000
_cell.length_b   1.000
_cell.length_c   1.000
_cell.angle_alpha   90.00
_cell.angle_beta   90.00
_cell.angle_gamma   90.00
#
_symmetry.space_group_name_H-M   'P 1'
#
loop_
_entity.id
_entity.type
_entity.pdbx_description
1 polymer ?
#
loop_
_entity_poly.entity_id
_entity_poly.type
_entity_poly.pdbx_seq_one_letter_code
_entity_poly.pdbx_strand_id
1 'polypeptide(L)'
;MLEQCLRIVRPEGVCLFNVPSWRGKRFLEYSAFRLGLSPKDEMDDHKMYYDVKDLWPLLVRAGFLPSRIRCFSHKFGLNTFAVCTAHRHPRAQR
;
A
#
# COMPACT_ATOMS: atom_id res chain seq x y z
N MET A 1 0.73 4.43 11.10
CA MET A 1 -0.41 3.58 10.69
C MET A 1 -0.01 2.12 10.48
N LEU A 2 0.97 1.80 9.63
CA LEU A 2 1.36 0.39 9.34
C LEU A 2 1.78 -0.41 10.58
N GLU A 3 2.53 0.18 11.50
CA GLU A 3 2.90 -0.45 12.79
C GLU A 3 1.66 -0.80 13.64
N GLN A 4 0.61 0.02 13.56
CA GLN A 4 -0.64 -0.22 14.30
C GLN A 4 -1.39 -1.41 13.70
N CYS A 5 -1.34 -1.61 12.37
CA CYS A 5 -1.86 -2.82 11.73
C CYS A 5 -1.13 -4.06 12.25
N LEU A 6 0.20 -4.02 12.35
CA LEU A 6 1.01 -5.11 12.90
C LEU A 6 0.71 -5.39 14.38
N ARG A 7 0.36 -4.36 15.16
CA ARG A 7 -0.02 -4.49 16.58
C ARG A 7 -1.38 -5.18 16.78
N ILE A 8 -2.35 -4.91 15.90
CA ILE A 8 -3.74 -5.39 16.05
C ILE A 8 -3.93 -6.77 15.43
N VAL A 9 -3.21 -7.06 14.34
CA VAL A 9 -3.32 -8.34 13.65
C VAL A 9 -2.85 -9.48 14.57
N ARG A 10 -3.61 -10.58 14.57
CA ARG A 10 -3.23 -11.78 15.32
C ARG A 10 -1.88 -12.34 14.81
N PRO A 11 -1.16 -13.11 15.65
CA PRO A 11 0.02 -13.85 15.20
C PRO A 11 -0.28 -14.68 13.95
N GLU A 12 0.63 -14.64 12.98
CA GLU A 12 0.47 -15.32 11.68
C GLU A 12 -0.77 -14.86 10.89
N GLY A 13 -1.40 -13.75 11.31
CA GLY A 13 -2.47 -13.10 10.55
C GLY A 13 -1.94 -12.35 9.34
N VAL A 14 -2.81 -12.10 8.37
CA VAL A 14 -2.44 -11.50 7.08
C VAL A 14 -2.98 -10.08 7.01
N CYS A 15 -2.11 -9.12 6.73
CA CYS A 15 -2.46 -7.75 6.39
C CYS A 15 -2.43 -7.60 4.86
N LEU A 16 -3.51 -7.04 4.31
CA LEU A 16 -3.65 -6.75 2.88
C LEU A 16 -3.70 -5.24 2.69
N PHE A 17 -2.85 -4.74 1.80
CA PHE A 17 -2.79 -3.32 1.46
C PHE A 17 -3.05 -3.15 -0.04
N ASN A 18 -4.03 -2.32 -0.38
CA ASN A 18 -4.27 -1.85 -1.74
C ASN A 18 -4.10 -0.34 -1.76
N VAL A 19 -3.11 0.14 -2.52
CA VAL A 19 -2.85 1.57 -2.65
C VAL A 19 -2.79 1.94 -4.13
N PRO A 20 -3.25 3.14 -4.51
CA PRO A 20 -3.09 3.61 -5.87
C PRO A 20 -1.60 3.84 -6.16
N SER A 21 -1.17 3.56 -7.39
CA SER A 21 0.21 3.75 -7.83
C SER A 21 0.40 5.13 -8.48
N TRP A 22 1.65 5.53 -8.68
CA TRP A 22 1.96 6.76 -9.43
C TRP A 22 1.46 6.70 -10.87
N ARG A 23 1.49 5.51 -11.46
CA ARG A 23 0.92 5.28 -12.80
C ARG A 23 -0.61 5.36 -12.78
N GLY A 24 -1.26 4.93 -11.71
CA GLY A 24 -2.69 5.10 -11.47
C GLY A 24 -3.08 6.57 -11.43
N LYS A 25 -2.34 7.39 -10.69
CA LYS A 25 -2.50 8.85 -10.66
C LYS A 25 -2.47 9.43 -12.07
N ARG A 26 -1.41 9.13 -12.83
CA ARG A 26 -1.22 9.68 -14.18
C ARG A 26 -2.34 9.26 -15.15
N PHE A 27 -2.85 8.03 -15.03
CA PHE A 27 -3.99 7.57 -15.83
C PHE A 27 -5.27 8.32 -15.47
N LEU A 28 -5.55 8.50 -14.18
CA LEU A 28 -6.71 9.24 -13.69
C LEU A 28 -6.66 10.70 -14.13
N GLU A 29 -5.54 11.39 -13.94
CA GLU A 29 -5.33 12.76 -14.40
C GLU A 29 -5.52 12.87 -15.92
N TYR A 30 -4.96 11.94 -16.68
CA TYR A 30 -5.14 11.91 -18.13
C TYR A 30 -6.61 11.73 -18.53
N SER A 31 -7.33 10.81 -17.88
CA SER A 31 -8.77 10.60 -18.14
C SER A 31 -9.62 11.80 -17.72
N ALA A 32 -9.30 12.44 -16.60
CA ALA A 32 -10.02 13.58 -16.07
C ALA A 32 -9.83 14.81 -16.96
N PHE A 33 -8.58 15.14 -17.30
CA PHE A 33 -8.25 16.37 -18.03
C PHE A 33 -8.43 16.25 -19.54
N ARG A 34 -8.25 15.06 -20.12
CA ARG A 34 -8.32 14.88 -21.58
C ARG A 34 -9.65 14.32 -22.08
N LEU A 35 -10.40 13.61 -21.25
CA LEU A 35 -11.68 13.00 -21.64
C LEU A 35 -12.88 13.55 -20.85
N GLY A 36 -12.66 14.37 -19.81
CA GLY A 36 -13.74 14.99 -19.03
C GLY A 36 -14.57 13.99 -18.22
N LEU A 37 -14.04 12.79 -17.97
CA LEU A 37 -14.80 11.65 -17.42
C LEU A 37 -14.73 11.51 -15.89
N SER A 38 -14.03 12.40 -15.17
CA SER A 38 -13.85 12.26 -13.72
C SER A 38 -14.04 13.59 -12.96
N PRO A 39 -14.71 13.58 -11.80
CA PRO A 39 -14.90 14.76 -10.96
C PRO A 39 -13.55 15.27 -10.43
N LYS A 40 -13.30 16.57 -10.54
CA LYS A 40 -12.08 17.21 -10.00
C LYS A 40 -11.99 17.10 -8.47
N ASP A 41 -13.11 16.99 -7.77
CA ASP A 41 -13.16 16.95 -6.30
C ASP A 41 -12.54 15.68 -5.70
N GLU A 42 -12.56 14.54 -6.41
CA GLU A 42 -11.83 13.33 -5.98
C GLU A 42 -10.31 13.47 -6.16
N MET A 43 -9.87 14.41 -6.99
CA MET A 43 -8.46 14.67 -7.24
C MET A 43 -7.84 15.52 -6.13
N ASP A 44 -8.57 16.37 -5.41
CA ASP A 44 -7.99 17.20 -4.33
C ASP A 44 -7.79 16.43 -3.01
N ASP A 45 -8.37 15.25 -2.83
CA ASP A 45 -8.20 14.40 -1.63
C ASP A 45 -6.88 13.58 -1.65
N HIS A 46 -5.77 14.20 -2.12
CA HIS A 46 -4.46 13.59 -2.38
C HIS A 46 -3.88 12.76 -1.22
N LYS A 47 -4.31 11.50 -1.11
CA LYS A 47 -3.63 10.45 -0.36
C LYS A 47 -2.42 9.98 -1.16
N MET A 48 -1.30 9.77 -0.47
CA MET A 48 -0.02 9.38 -1.06
C MET A 48 -0.14 8.17 -2.00
N TYR A 49 0.55 8.22 -3.14
CA TYR A 49 0.65 7.12 -4.10
C TYR A 49 1.93 6.33 -3.87
N TYR A 50 1.87 5.01 -4.09
CA TYR A 50 3.02 4.13 -3.88
C TYR A 50 3.16 3.12 -4.99
N ASP A 51 4.32 3.06 -5.62
CA ASP A 51 4.75 1.89 -6.38
C ASP A 51 5.33 0.84 -5.42
N VAL A 52 5.60 -0.37 -5.93
CA VAL A 52 6.22 -1.46 -5.15
C VAL A 52 7.50 -0.99 -4.45
N LYS A 53 8.34 -0.22 -5.15
CA LYS A 53 9.60 0.34 -4.63
C LYS A 53 9.40 1.34 -3.48
N ASP A 54 8.23 1.98 -3.40
CA ASP A 54 7.92 2.97 -2.37
C ASP A 54 7.25 2.31 -1.16
N LEU A 55 6.31 1.38 -1.41
CA LEU A 55 5.55 0.69 -0.38
C LEU A 55 6.40 -0.34 0.36
N TRP A 56 7.25 -1.09 -0.35
CA TRP A 56 8.01 -2.19 0.25
C TRP A 56 8.94 -1.74 1.39
N PRO A 57 9.75 -0.67 1.26
CA PRO A 57 10.57 -0.17 2.36
C PRO A 57 9.76 0.29 3.59
N LEU A 58 8.55 0.81 3.38
CA LEU A 58 7.66 1.24 4.47
C LEU A 58 7.11 0.05 5.25
N LEU A 59 6.78 -1.05 4.57
CA LEU A 59 6.35 -2.30 5.21
C LEU A 59 7.47 -2.92 6.04
N VAL A 60 8.69 -2.95 5.51
CA VAL A 60 9.86 -3.45 6.26
C VAL A 60 10.13 -2.57 7.49
N ARG A 61 10.10 -1.24 7.32
CA ARG A 61 10.27 -0.29 8.45
C ARG A 61 9.21 -0.46 9.53
N ALA A 62 7.98 -0.79 9.15
CA ALA A 62 6.88 -1.04 10.08
C ALA A 62 7.01 -2.36 10.86
N GLY A 63 8.01 -3.20 10.55
CA GLY A 63 8.31 -4.44 11.27
C GLY A 63 7.83 -5.72 10.57
N PHE A 64 7.35 -5.65 9.33
CA PHE A 64 7.08 -6.87 8.55
C PHE A 64 8.38 -7.49 8.06
N LEU A 65 8.51 -8.82 8.18
CA LEU A 65 9.70 -9.54 7.71
C LEU A 65 9.76 -9.54 6.17
N PRO A 66 10.91 -9.19 5.55
CA PRO A 66 11.07 -9.18 4.09
C PRO A 66 10.64 -10.48 3.39
N SER A 67 10.97 -11.62 3.98
CA SER A 67 10.61 -12.96 3.46
C SER A 67 9.11 -13.26 3.50
N ARG A 68 8.32 -12.46 4.22
CA ARG A 68 6.87 -12.61 4.40
C ARG A 68 6.07 -11.46 3.78
N ILE A 69 6.72 -10.64 2.94
CA ILE A 69 6.08 -9.57 2.18
C ILE A 69 6.02 -10.02 0.72
N ARG A 70 4.81 -10.10 0.18
CA ARG A 70 4.58 -10.20 -1.27
C ARG A 70 3.97 -8.89 -1.75
N CYS A 71 4.80 -8.04 -2.36
CA CYS A 71 4.40 -6.73 -2.88
C CYS A 71 4.52 -6.73 -4.40
N PHE A 72 3.44 -6.38 -5.11
CA PHE A 72 3.39 -6.43 -6.57
C PHE A 72 2.41 -5.40 -7.12
N SER A 73 2.60 -5.03 -8.38
CA SER A 73 1.64 -4.19 -9.07
C SER A 73 0.51 -5.05 -9.66
N HIS A 74 -0.71 -4.52 -9.65
CA HIS A 74 -1.87 -5.18 -10.24
C HIS A 74 -2.75 -4.17 -10.99
N LYS A 75 -3.87 -4.63 -11.58
CA LYS A 75 -4.74 -3.79 -12.41
C LYS A 75 -3.96 -2.98 -13.45
N PHE A 76 -3.11 -3.67 -14.23
CA PHE A 76 -2.27 -3.07 -15.28
C PHE A 76 -1.30 -1.97 -14.83
N GLY A 77 -0.89 -1.97 -13.57
CA GLY A 77 0.04 -0.95 -13.07
C GLY A 77 -0.63 0.16 -12.30
N LEU A 78 -1.97 0.21 -12.23
CA LEU A 78 -2.72 1.33 -11.66
C LEU A 78 -2.76 1.30 -10.12
N ASN A 79 -2.51 0.13 -9.54
CA ASN A 79 -2.50 -0.06 -8.10
C ASN A 79 -1.30 -0.94 -7.70
N THR A 80 -0.84 -0.73 -6.48
CA THR A 80 0.15 -1.56 -5.80
C THR A 80 -0.56 -2.35 -4.72
N PHE A 81 -0.29 -3.65 -4.67
CA PHE A 81 -0.87 -4.56 -3.70
C PHE A 81 0.23 -5.21 -2.86
N ALA A 82 0.01 -5.29 -1.55
CA ALA A 82 0.91 -6.00 -0.64
C ALA A 82 0.15 -6.98 0.24
N VAL A 83 0.69 -8.19 0.33
CA VAL A 83 0.27 -9.23 1.26
C VAL A 83 1.40 -9.41 2.26
N CYS A 84 1.10 -9.16 3.54
CA CYS A 84 2.08 -9.21 4.60
C CYS A 84 1.60 -10.13 5.70
N THR A 85 2.32 -11.23 5.93
CA THR A 85 2.02 -12.12 7.06
C THR A 85 2.73 -11.61 8.31
N ALA A 86 1.95 -11.29 9.34
CA ALA A 86 2.45 -10.85 10.61
C ALA A 86 3.20 -12.00 11.30
N HIS A 87 4.51 -11.86 11.42
CA HIS A 87 5.28 -12.73 12.28
C HIS A 87 5.27 -12.11 13.67
N ARG A 88 4.77 -12.83 14.67
CA ARG A 88 4.81 -12.34 16.04
C ARG A 88 6.26 -12.41 16.53
N HIS A 89 7.04 -11.35 16.38
CA HIS A 89 8.29 -11.24 17.14
C HIS A 89 7.92 -11.04 18.62
N PRO A 90 8.59 -11.72 19.57
CA PRO A 90 8.26 -11.59 20.98
C PRO A 90 8.36 -10.12 21.36
N ARG A 91 7.41 -9.64 22.16
CA ARG A 91 7.67 -8.48 23.01
C ARG A 91 9.01 -8.79 23.69
N ALA A 92 10.04 -8.01 23.40
CA ALA A 92 11.10 -7.80 24.37
C ALA A 92 10.35 -7.28 25.60
N GLN A 93 10.10 -8.18 26.55
CA GLN A 93 9.66 -7.85 27.89
C GLN A 93 10.73 -6.90 28.41
N ARG A 94 10.35 -5.64 28.62
CA ARG A 94 11.03 -4.79 29.60
C ARG A 94 10.46 -5.12 30.96
#